data_AF-A0A528D5N0-F1
#
_entry.id   AF-A0A528D5N0-F1
#
_cell.length_a   1.000
_cell.length_b   1.000
_cell.length_c   1.000
_cell.angle_alpha   90.00
_cell.angle_beta   90.00
_cell.angle_gamma   90.00
#
_symmetry.space_group_name_H-M   'P 1'
#
loop_
_entity.id
_entity.type
_entity.pdbx_description
1 polymer ?
#
loop_
_entity_poly.entity_id
_entity_poly.type
_entity_poly.pdbx_seq_one_letter_code
_entity_poly.pdbx_strand_id
1 'polypeptide(L)' 'IEACGLVRHGDDIPVSYDWFRDRIMFPIPDSRGKIIAFGGRALAPDALAKYMNSPETELFHKGNVLYN' A
#
# COMPACT_ATOMS: atom_id res chain seq x y z
N ILE A 1 10.61 6.53 3.28
CA ILE A 1 9.40 5.71 3.55
C ILE A 1 8.19 6.23 2.76
N GLU A 2 8.03 7.55 2.64
CA GLU A 2 7.01 8.21 1.83
C GLU A 2 7.03 7.79 0.36
N ALA A 3 8.18 7.85 -0.31
CA ALA A 3 8.35 7.41 -1.70
C ALA A 3 8.03 5.91 -1.93
N CYS A 4 7.97 5.11 -0.85
CA CYS A 4 7.64 3.68 -0.92
C CYS A 4 6.12 3.43 -0.80
N GLY A 5 5.29 4.48 -0.74
CA GLY A 5 3.83 4.35 -0.68
C GLY A 5 3.30 3.78 0.64
N LEU A 6 4.10 3.84 1.71
CA LEU A 6 3.70 3.37 3.05
C LEU A 6 3.13 4.49 3.93
N VAL A 7 3.39 5.74 3.57
CA VAL A 7 3.01 6.93 4.35
C VAL A 7 2.34 7.93 3.43
N ARG A 8 1.25 8.54 3.90
CA ARG A 8 0.63 9.71 3.29
C ARG A 8 1.25 10.97 3.86
N HIS A 9 1.63 11.87 2.97
CA HIS A 9 2.18 13.18 3.26
C HIS A 9 1.83 14.15 2.11
N GLY A 10 2.11 15.43 2.30
CA GLY A 10 1.86 16.49 1.31
C GLY A 10 1.66 17.83 2.00
N ASP A 11 1.54 18.89 1.19
CA ASP A 11 1.43 20.27 1.70
C ASP A 11 0.21 20.47 2.62
N ASP A 12 -0.89 19.75 2.35
CA ASP A 12 -2.12 19.77 3.14
C ASP A 12 -2.14 18.74 4.30
N ILE A 13 -1.04 18.03 4.55
CA ILE A 13 -0.95 17.01 5.60
C ILE A 13 0.05 17.50 6.66
N PRO A 14 -0.43 18.06 7.79
CA PRO A 14 0.44 18.64 8.82
C PRO A 14 1.38 17.62 9.47
N VAL A 15 0.93 16.37 9.57
CA VAL A 15 1.69 15.25 10.13
C VAL A 15 1.46 14.05 9.23
N SER A 16 2.55 13.51 8.68
CA SER A 16 2.51 12.30 7.88
C SER A 16 1.94 11.13 8.67
N TYR A 17 1.18 10.25 8.02
CA TYR A 17 0.52 9.12 8.67
C TYR A 17 0.53 7.86 7.80
N ASP A 18 0.37 6.71 8.43
CA ASP A 18 0.40 5.41 7.75
C ASP A 18 -0.69 5.32 6.67
N TRP A 19 -0.29 4.88 5.48
CA TRP A 19 -1.23 4.67 4.36
C TRP A 19 -2.22 3.54 4.66
N PHE A 20 -1.73 2.47 5.28
CA PHE A 20 -2.55 1.33 5.69
C PHE A 20 -2.82 1.40 7.19
N ARG A 21 -4.08 1.66 7.55
CA ARG A 21 -4.54 1.68 8.94
C ARG A 21 -5.70 0.70 9.11
N ASP A 22 -5.65 -0.07 10.19
CA ASP A 22 -6.68 -1.04 10.57
C ASP A 22 -7.01 -2.08 9.48
N ARG A 23 -5.94 -2.64 8.92
CA ARG A 23 -6.00 -3.58 7.78
C ARG A 23 -5.14 -4.81 8.04
N ILE A 24 -5.63 -5.96 7.59
CA ILE A 24 -4.78 -7.15 7.41
C ILE A 24 -3.90 -6.89 6.20
N MET A 25 -2.58 -7.04 6.39
CA MET A 25 -1.57 -6.73 5.39
C MET A 25 -1.15 -7.98 4.61
N PHE A 26 -1.08 -7.84 3.29
CA PHE A 26 -0.63 -8.86 2.34
C PHE A 26 0.62 -8.32 1.63
N PRO A 27 1.80 -8.93 1.82
CA PRO A 27 2.99 -8.49 1.12
C PRO A 27 2.89 -8.82 -0.38
N ILE A 28 3.36 -7.91 -1.24
CA ILE A 28 3.44 -8.12 -2.68
C ILE A 28 4.92 -8.21 -3.07
N PRO A 29 5.42 -9.41 -3.41
CA PRO A 29 6.79 -9.59 -3.87
C PRO A 29 6.97 -9.26 -5.36
N ASP A 30 8.21 -8.93 -5.75
CA ASP A 30 8.65 -8.98 -7.14
C ASP A 30 8.91 -10.42 -7.59
N SER A 31 9.33 -10.61 -8.85
CA SER A 31 9.63 -11.93 -9.40
C SER A 31 10.81 -12.65 -8.72
N ARG A 32 11.56 -11.96 -7.85
CA ARG A 32 12.68 -12.49 -7.07
C ARG A 32 12.29 -12.71 -5.61
N GLY A 33 11.03 -12.50 -5.23
CA GLY A 33 10.53 -12.67 -3.88
C GLY A 33 10.75 -11.46 -2.97
N LYS A 34 11.32 -10.34 -3.46
CA LYS A 34 11.54 -9.15 -2.64
C LYS A 34 10.25 -8.36 -2.50
N ILE A 35 9.88 -7.98 -1.28
CA ILE A 35 8.67 -7.19 -1.05
C ILE A 35 8.84 -5.78 -1.63
N ILE A 36 7.96 -5.43 -2.56
CA ILE A 36 7.96 -4.14 -3.27
C ILE A 36 6.70 -3.31 -3.02
N ALA A 37 5.63 -3.92 -2.51
CA ALA A 37 4.38 -3.25 -2.16
C ALA A 37 3.56 -4.07 -1.16
N PHE A 38 2.42 -3.53 -0.76
CA PHE A 38 1.45 -4.21 0.09
C PHE A 38 0.03 -4.07 -0.45
N GLY A 39 -0.76 -5.11 -0.24
CA GLY A 39 -2.22 -5.06 -0.22
C GLY A 39 -2.72 -5.00 1.22
N GLY A 40 -3.88 -4.40 1.45
CA GLY A 40 -4.49 -4.26 2.77
C GLY A 40 -6.00 -4.48 2.71
N ARG A 41 -6.49 -5.50 3.42
CA ARG A 41 -7.93 -5.75 3.58
C ARG A 41 -8.45 -5.05 4.83
N ALA A 42 -9.52 -4.27 4.69
CA ALA A 42 -10.16 -3.62 5.83
C ALA A 42 -10.71 -4.64 6.83
N LEU A 43 -10.56 -4.33 8.13
CA LEU A 43 -11.20 -5.05 9.21
C LEU A 43 -12.63 -4.55 9.47
N ALA A 44 -12.83 -3.24 9.38
CA ALA A 44 -14.13 -2.62 9.57
C ALA A 44 -15.03 -2.75 8.32
N PRO A 45 -16.33 -3.03 8.48
CA PRO A 45 -17.27 -3.22 7.38
C PRO A 45 -17.63 -1.93 6.64
N ASP A 46 -17.49 -0.78 7.30
CA ASP A 46 -17.78 0.56 6.79
C ASP A 46 -16.57 1.27 6.18
N ALA A 47 -15.41 0.59 6.10
CA ALA A 47 -14.24 1.14 5.46
C ALA A 47 -14.50 1.44 3.97
N LEU A 48 -14.08 2.63 3.52
CA LEU A 48 -14.28 3.12 2.15
C LEU A 48 -13.82 2.15 1.05
N ALA A 49 -12.80 1.33 1.33
CA ALA A 49 -12.30 0.31 0.42
C ALA A 49 -12.07 -1.01 1.15
N LYS A 50 -12.73 -2.08 0.69
CA LYS A 50 -12.55 -3.46 1.18
C LYS A 50 -11.11 -3.92 1.02
N TYR A 51 -10.50 -3.62 -0.12
CA TYR A 51 -9.08 -3.86 -0.42
C TYR A 51 -8.42 -2.59 -0.92
N MET A 52 -7.19 -2.36 -0.49
CA MET A 52 -6.36 -1.23 -0.90
C MET A 52 -4.97 -1.77 -1.24
N ASN A 53 -4.37 -1.29 -2.32
CA ASN A 53 -2.98 -1.59 -2.64
C ASN A 53 -2.11 -0.36 -2.31
N SER A 54 -0.80 -0.56 -2.25
CA SER A 54 0.16 0.53 -2.33
C SER A 54 -0.13 1.37 -3.58
N PRO A 55 0.09 2.70 -3.52
CA PRO A 55 0.08 3.53 -4.71
C PRO A 55 1.20 3.12 -5.66
N GLU A 56 1.19 3.67 -6.88
CA GLU A 56 2.31 3.53 -7.82
C GLU A 56 3.59 4.07 -7.17
N THR A 57 4.69 3.33 -7.30
CA THR A 57 6.03 3.71 -6.84
C THR A 57 7.05 3.26 -7.88
N GLU A 58 8.31 3.69 -7.72
CA GLU A 58 9.41 3.19 -8.57
C GLU A 58 9.57 1.67 -8.52
N LEU A 59 9.20 1.03 -7.41
CA LEU A 59 9.32 -0.42 -7.23
C LEU A 59 8.03 -1.19 -7.55
N PHE A 60 6.89 -0.51 -7.63
CA PHE A 60 5.59 -1.15 -7.79
C PHE A 60 4.73 -0.41 -8.80
N HIS A 61 4.51 -1.09 -9.93
CA HIS A 61 3.55 -0.70 -10.95
C HIS A 61 2.46 -1.76 -11.04
N LYS A 62 1.23 -1.41 -10.65
CA LYS A 62 0.15 -2.39 -10.46
C LYS A 62 -0.17 -3.18 -11.73
N GLY A 63 -0.05 -2.56 -12.91
CA GLY A 63 -0.28 -3.21 -14.20
C GLY A 63 0.80 -4.22 -14.60
N ASN A 64 1.99 -4.15 -13.99
CA ASN A 64 3.15 -4.97 -14.38
C ASN A 64 3.46 -6.07 -13.37
N VAL A 65 2.78 -6.10 -12.23
CA VAL A 65 3.04 -7.03 -11.13
C VAL A 65 1.85 -7.98 -10.99
N LEU A 66 2.08 -9.26 -11.30
CA LEU A 66 1.11 -10.31 -11.06
C LEU A 66 1.30 -10.87 -9.65
N TYR A 67 0.23 -10.86 -8.85
CA TYR A 67 0.25 -11.44 -7.51
C TYR A 67 -0.03 -12.94 -7.56
N ASN A 68 0.96 -13.77 -7.19
CA ASN A 68 0.83 -15.17 -6.76
C ASN A 68 2.18 -15.78 -6.39
#